data_AF-A0A173LYS4-F1
#
_entry.id   AF-A0A173LYS4-F1
#
_cell.length_a   1.000
_cell.length_b   1.000
_cell.length_c   1.000
_cell.angle_alpha   90.00
_cell.angle_beta   90.00
_cell.angle_gamma   90.00
#
_symmetry.space_group_name_H-M   'P 1'
#
loop_
_entity.id
_entity.type
_entity.pdbx_description
1 polymer ?
#
loop_
_entity_poly.entity_id
_entity_poly.type
_entity_poly.pdbx_seq_one_letter_code
_entity_poly.pdbx_strand_id
1 'polypeptide(L)'
;MELSEEFIAHVLFGEDSDAEKGGHLFGRKRENKTEFPPSWDEEHITLALKSVLRQPHVVSFHLPRIILQKEVDGVYIELVLRATNSGLIPHSAFPIYGAGVVQNILGQQFHLPQPNSRKGK
;
A
#
# COMPACT_ATOMS: atom_id res chain seq x y z
N MET A 1 -16.21 -8.63 3.02
CA MET A 1 -15.83 -7.24 2.70
C MET A 1 -15.08 -7.29 1.39
N GLU A 2 -15.39 -6.38 0.47
CA GLU A 2 -14.73 -6.26 -0.84
C GLU A 2 -14.02 -4.91 -0.92
N LEU A 3 -13.01 -4.80 -1.78
CA LEU A 3 -12.36 -3.54 -2.10
C LEU A 3 -13.09 -2.90 -3.29
N SER A 4 -13.56 -1.66 -3.13
CA SER A 4 -14.21 -0.92 -4.21
C SER A 4 -13.19 -0.47 -5.26
N GLU A 5 -13.65 -0.25 -6.49
CA GLU A 5 -12.82 0.32 -7.56
C GLU A 5 -12.28 1.71 -7.17
N GLU A 6 -13.08 2.53 -6.48
CA GLU A 6 -12.65 3.83 -5.96
C GLU A 6 -11.47 3.70 -4.97
N PHE A 7 -11.52 2.73 -4.06
CA PHE A 7 -10.42 2.49 -3.13
C PHE A 7 -9.15 2.01 -3.86
N ILE A 8 -9.31 1.12 -4.84
CA ILE A 8 -8.18 0.66 -5.66
C ILE A 8 -7.57 1.82 -6.44
N ALA A 9 -8.39 2.65 -7.09
CA ALA A 9 -7.93 3.84 -7.80
C ALA A 9 -7.20 4.81 -6.87
N HIS A 10 -7.74 5.04 -5.65
CA HIS A 10 -7.05 5.81 -4.62
C HIS A 10 -5.67 5.22 -4.31
N VAL A 11 -5.56 3.92 -4.06
CA VAL A 11 -4.27 3.27 -3.74
C VAL A 11 -3.27 3.41 -4.90
N LEU A 12 -3.70 3.15 -6.14
CA LEU A 12 -2.82 3.11 -7.30
C LEU A 12 -2.40 4.49 -7.77
N PHE A 13 -3.33 5.43 -7.82
CA PHE A 13 -3.15 6.73 -8.49
C PHE A 13 -3.10 7.90 -7.51
N GLY A 14 -3.74 7.75 -6.35
CA GLY A 14 -3.95 8.84 -5.41
C GLY A 14 -4.94 9.87 -5.97
N GLU A 15 -5.09 10.98 -5.27
CA GLU A 15 -5.89 12.12 -5.71
C GLU A 15 -4.97 13.24 -6.20
N ASP A 16 -5.28 13.84 -7.34
CA ASP A 16 -4.48 14.95 -7.89
C ASP A 16 -4.43 16.15 -6.94
N SER A 17 -5.46 16.33 -6.12
CA SER A 17 -5.58 17.42 -5.15
C SER A 17 -4.79 17.20 -3.86
N ASP A 18 -4.24 16.00 -3.60
CA ASP A 18 -3.61 15.68 -2.32
C ASP A 18 -2.41 14.73 -2.46
N ALA A 19 -1.20 15.30 -2.49
CA ALA A 19 0.08 14.59 -2.59
C ALA A 19 0.30 13.54 -1.48
N GLU A 20 -0.31 13.74 -0.30
CA GLU A 20 -0.14 12.89 0.87
C GLU A 20 -1.01 11.63 0.83
N LYS A 21 -1.87 11.50 -0.17
CA LYS A 21 -2.72 10.33 -0.37
C LYS A 21 -2.22 9.43 -1.48
N GLY A 22 -2.54 8.14 -1.34
CA GLY A 22 -2.39 7.09 -2.35
C GLY A 22 -1.19 7.18 -3.29
N GLY A 23 -1.38 6.72 -4.53
CA GLY A 23 -0.41 6.87 -5.60
C GLY A 23 0.79 5.93 -5.51
N HIS A 24 0.51 4.65 -5.27
CA HIS A 24 1.52 3.61 -5.07
C HIS A 24 1.82 2.77 -6.33
N LEU A 25 1.13 3.00 -7.45
CA LEU A 25 1.54 2.39 -8.72
C LEU A 25 2.93 2.91 -9.13
N PHE A 26 3.74 2.04 -9.73
CA PHE A 26 5.07 2.45 -10.19
C PHE A 26 5.02 3.64 -11.16
N GLY A 27 5.95 4.58 -10.98
CA GLY A 27 6.10 5.76 -11.84
C GLY A 27 5.30 6.98 -11.39
N ARG A 28 4.55 6.91 -10.28
CA ARG A 28 3.78 8.04 -9.73
C ARG A 28 4.67 9.11 -9.11
N LYS A 29 5.85 8.74 -8.61
CA LYS A 29 6.89 9.59 -8.05
C LYS A 29 6.40 10.54 -6.96
N ARG A 30 5.40 10.11 -6.17
CA ARG A 30 4.88 10.91 -5.04
C ARG A 30 5.90 10.88 -3.89
N GLU A 31 6.32 12.05 -3.47
CA GLU A 31 7.35 12.24 -2.44
C GLU A 31 7.00 11.52 -1.14
N ASN A 32 8.00 10.93 -0.47
CA ASN A 32 7.87 10.11 0.74
C ASN A 32 7.05 8.82 0.60
N LYS A 33 6.44 8.54 -0.55
CA LYS A 33 5.65 7.32 -0.78
C LYS A 33 6.52 6.19 -1.29
N THR A 34 6.04 4.97 -1.04
CA THR A 34 6.54 3.76 -1.67
C THR A 34 5.75 3.44 -2.93
N GLU A 35 6.36 2.72 -3.85
CA GLU A 35 5.68 2.23 -5.05
C GLU A 35 5.81 0.71 -5.15
N PHE A 36 4.78 0.10 -5.73
CA PHE A 36 4.80 -1.31 -6.09
C PHE A 36 5.87 -1.56 -7.15
N PRO A 37 6.29 -2.83 -7.33
CA PRO A 37 7.29 -3.17 -8.32
C PRO A 37 6.89 -2.71 -9.73
N PRO A 38 7.84 -2.28 -10.58
CA PRO A 38 7.55 -1.91 -11.96
C PRO A 38 7.00 -3.08 -12.80
N SER A 39 7.21 -4.31 -12.36
CA SER A 39 6.68 -5.52 -13.00
C SER A 39 5.24 -5.85 -12.60
N TRP A 40 4.65 -5.16 -11.62
CA TRP A 40 3.27 -5.37 -11.21
C TRP A 40 2.37 -4.36 -11.89
N ASP A 41 1.36 -4.88 -12.60
CA ASP A 41 0.28 -4.06 -13.15
C ASP A 41 -0.84 -3.87 -12.13
N GLU A 42 -1.87 -3.12 -12.54
CA GLU A 42 -3.02 -2.79 -11.70
C GLU A 42 -3.81 -4.03 -11.27
N GLU A 43 -3.92 -5.03 -12.16
CA GLU A 43 -4.64 -6.28 -11.88
C GLU A 43 -3.90 -7.10 -10.82
N HIS A 44 -2.59 -7.26 -10.96
CA HIS A 44 -1.74 -7.95 -9.98
C HIS A 44 -1.82 -7.27 -8.61
N ILE A 45 -1.68 -5.93 -8.56
CA ILE A 45 -1.81 -5.19 -7.31
C ILE A 45 -3.20 -5.39 -6.69
N THR A 46 -4.26 -5.33 -7.50
CA THR A 46 -5.64 -5.53 -7.03
C THR A 46 -5.84 -6.92 -6.43
N LEU A 47 -5.34 -7.96 -7.10
CA LEU A 47 -5.40 -9.34 -6.59
C LEU A 47 -4.58 -9.51 -5.32
N ALA A 48 -3.40 -8.90 -5.24
CA ALA A 48 -2.55 -8.91 -4.04
C ALA A 48 -3.27 -8.27 -2.85
N LEU A 49 -3.87 -7.09 -3.02
CA LEU A 49 -4.64 -6.39 -2.00
C LEU A 49 -5.86 -7.18 -1.53
N LYS A 50 -6.62 -7.77 -2.46
CA LYS A 50 -7.73 -8.68 -2.13
C LYS A 50 -7.23 -9.88 -1.31
N SER A 51 -6.05 -10.41 -1.64
CA SER A 51 -5.46 -11.51 -0.88
C SER A 51 -5.04 -11.11 0.54
N VAL A 52 -4.56 -9.87 0.74
CA VAL A 52 -4.23 -9.31 2.07
C VAL A 52 -5.51 -9.20 2.90
N LEU A 53 -6.60 -8.69 2.31
CA LEU A 53 -7.89 -8.56 3.00
C LEU A 53 -8.48 -9.93 3.39
N ARG A 54 -8.39 -10.92 2.51
CA ARG A 54 -9.01 -12.25 2.70
C ARG A 54 -8.23 -13.15 3.65
N GLN A 55 -6.91 -13.12 3.58
CA GLN A 55 -6.05 -14.03 4.35
C GLN A 55 -4.75 -13.32 4.73
N PRO A 56 -4.81 -12.35 5.67
CA PRO A 56 -3.63 -11.67 6.15
C PRO A 56 -2.72 -12.63 6.91
N HIS A 57 -1.41 -12.39 6.86
CA HIS A 57 -0.45 -13.10 7.72
C HIS A 57 -0.41 -12.48 9.12
N VAL A 58 -0.60 -11.16 9.21
CA VAL A 58 -0.60 -10.40 10.47
C VAL A 58 -1.86 -9.55 10.55
N VAL A 59 -2.46 -9.53 11.74
CA VAL A 59 -3.58 -8.65 12.10
C VAL A 59 -3.23 -7.92 13.39
N SER A 60 -3.14 -6.59 13.33
CA SER A 60 -2.80 -5.74 14.48
C SER A 60 -3.91 -4.74 14.75
N PHE A 61 -4.35 -4.65 16.01
CA PHE A 61 -5.42 -3.75 16.44
C PHE A 61 -4.83 -2.50 17.10
N HIS A 62 -4.94 -1.37 16.41
CA HIS A 62 -4.52 -0.04 16.88
C HIS A 62 -5.69 0.94 16.77
N LEU A 63 -6.74 0.69 17.57
CA LEU A 63 -8.03 1.37 17.42
C LEU A 63 -7.88 2.91 17.33
N PRO A 64 -8.57 3.56 16.38
CA PRO A 64 -9.62 3.02 15.51
C PRO A 64 -9.11 2.30 14.24
N ARG A 65 -7.81 2.01 14.13
CA ARG A 65 -7.20 1.34 12.97
C ARG A 65 -7.02 -0.15 13.22
N ILE A 66 -7.22 -0.94 12.18
CA ILE A 66 -6.86 -2.36 12.13
C ILE A 66 -5.91 -2.52 10.96
N ILE A 67 -4.73 -3.05 11.23
CA ILE A 67 -3.66 -3.21 10.23
C ILE A 67 -3.63 -4.67 9.81
N LEU A 68 -3.77 -4.90 8.51
CA LEU A 68 -3.62 -6.20 7.87
C LEU A 68 -2.32 -6.19 7.09
N GLN A 69 -1.48 -7.21 7.25
CA GLN A 69 -0.25 -7.33 6.46
C GLN A 69 -0.11 -8.73 5.89
N LYS A 70 0.49 -8.79 4.71
CA LYS A 70 0.77 -10.04 4.00
C LYS A 70 1.95 -9.86 3.06
N GLU A 71 2.75 -10.91 2.93
CA GLU A 71 3.72 -11.02 1.83
C GLU A 71 3.05 -11.67 0.62
N VAL A 72 3.17 -11.03 -0.54
CA VAL A 72 2.69 -11.54 -1.82
C VAL A 72 3.81 -11.38 -2.84
N ASP A 73 4.26 -12.50 -3.42
CA ASP A 73 5.36 -12.57 -4.39
C ASP A 73 6.62 -11.76 -3.98
N GLY A 74 7.03 -11.87 -2.71
CA GLY A 74 8.20 -11.19 -2.17
C GLY A 74 8.00 -9.70 -1.86
N VAL A 75 6.76 -9.19 -1.94
CA VAL A 75 6.38 -7.83 -1.55
C VAL A 75 5.55 -7.89 -0.27
N TYR A 76 6.01 -7.19 0.76
CA TYR A 76 5.29 -7.07 2.02
C TYR A 76 4.35 -5.88 1.96
N ILE A 77 3.05 -6.13 2.06
CA ILE A 77 1.98 -5.15 1.84
C ILE A 77 1.27 -4.87 3.15
N GLU A 78 0.96 -3.59 3.40
CA GLU A 78 0.08 -3.16 4.48
C GLU A 78 -1.26 -2.67 3.91
N LEU A 79 -2.36 -3.13 4.50
CA LEU A 79 -3.70 -2.62 4.28
C LEU A 79 -4.28 -2.19 5.63
N VAL A 80 -4.61 -0.91 5.74
CA VAL A 80 -5.21 -0.33 6.94
C VAL A 80 -6.72 -0.25 6.75
N LEU A 81 -7.45 -0.87 7.67
CA LEU A 81 -8.87 -0.67 7.87
C LEU A 81 -9.10 0.37 8.97
N ARG A 82 -10.19 1.12 8.86
CA ARG A 82 -10.68 2.01 9.91
C ARG A 82 -12.02 1.51 10.42
N ALA A 83 -12.16 1.44 11.74
CA ALA A 83 -13.45 1.22 12.38
C ALA A 83 -14.29 2.50 12.37
N THR A 84 -15.52 2.37 11.92
CA THR A 84 -16.56 3.40 11.92
C THR A 84 -17.81 2.84 12.63
N ASN A 85 -18.82 3.70 12.83
CA ASN A 85 -20.09 3.26 13.40
C ASN A 85 -20.85 2.26 12.49
N SER A 86 -20.53 2.20 11.20
CA SER A 86 -21.14 1.30 10.22
C SER A 86 -20.32 0.02 9.95
N GLY A 87 -19.20 -0.15 10.66
CA GLY A 87 -18.32 -1.32 10.53
C GLY A 87 -16.90 -0.94 10.16
N LEU A 88 -16.21 -1.85 9.48
CA LEU A 88 -14.84 -1.64 9.03
C LEU A 88 -14.85 -1.14 7.59
N ILE A 89 -14.02 -0.15 7.26
CA ILE A 89 -13.81 0.32 5.89
C ILE A 89 -12.31 0.31 5.54
N PRO A 90 -11.94 -0.05 4.30
CA PRO A 90 -10.58 0.20 3.80
C PRO A 90 -10.25 1.69 3.86
N HIS A 91 -9.06 2.01 4.36
CA HIS A 91 -8.59 3.38 4.51
C HIS A 91 -7.36 3.67 3.65
N SER A 92 -6.37 2.78 3.64
CA SER A 92 -5.16 2.93 2.84
C SER A 92 -4.50 1.58 2.62
N ALA A 93 -3.75 1.42 1.54
CA ALA A 93 -2.86 0.28 1.35
C ALA A 93 -1.61 0.67 0.56
N PHE A 94 -0.47 0.03 0.85
CA PHE A 94 0.80 0.33 0.20
C PHE A 94 1.83 -0.80 0.39
N PRO A 95 2.82 -0.93 -0.50
CA PRO A 95 3.95 -1.82 -0.28
C PRO A 95 4.87 -1.22 0.79
N ILE A 96 5.31 -2.01 1.75
CA ILE A 96 6.23 -1.57 2.81
C ILE A 96 7.69 -1.69 2.34
N TYR A 97 8.03 -2.86 1.80
CA TYR A 97 9.32 -3.27 1.25
C TYR A 97 9.12 -4.56 0.41
N GLY A 98 10.14 -4.98 -0.32
CA GLY A 98 10.15 -6.21 -1.10
C GLY A 98 10.91 -6.09 -2.41
N ALA A 99 10.96 -7.18 -3.17
CA ALA A 99 11.60 -7.20 -4.48
C ALA A 99 10.93 -6.16 -5.41
N GLY A 100 11.71 -5.19 -5.90
CA GLY A 100 11.24 -4.15 -6.82
C GLY A 100 10.50 -2.96 -6.17
N VAL A 101 10.21 -3.00 -4.86
CA VAL A 101 9.62 -1.86 -4.15
C VAL A 101 10.62 -0.72 -4.07
N VAL A 102 10.16 0.49 -4.34
CA VAL A 102 10.96 1.72 -4.24
C VAL A 102 10.28 2.73 -3.31
N GLN A 103 11.06 3.67 -2.78
CA GLN A 103 10.59 4.85 -2.07
C GLN A 103 11.07 6.10 -2.80
N ASN A 104 10.18 7.07 -2.96
CA ASN A 104 10.52 8.36 -3.54
C ASN A 104 11.00 9.31 -2.43
N ILE A 105 12.23 9.81 -2.54
CA ILE A 105 12.81 10.80 -1.62
C ILE A 105 13.59 11.83 -2.43
N LEU A 106 13.27 13.10 -2.25
CA LEU A 106 13.87 14.26 -2.93
C LEU A 106 13.93 14.06 -4.44
N GLY A 107 12.85 13.53 -5.03
CA GLY A 107 12.74 13.25 -6.46
C GLY A 107 13.56 12.05 -6.97
N GLN A 108 14.17 11.26 -6.07
CA GLN A 108 14.92 10.04 -6.40
C GLN A 108 14.21 8.79 -5.89
N GLN A 109 14.38 7.67 -6.60
CA GLN A 109 13.85 6.37 -6.19
C GLN A 109 14.92 5.54 -5.45
N PHE A 110 14.58 5.07 -4.26
CA PHE A 110 15.42 4.23 -3.42
C PHE A 110 14.78 2.85 -3.23
N HIS A 111 15.50 1.79 -3.58
CA HIS A 111 15.01 0.43 -3.39
C HIS A 111 14.83 0.07 -1.91
N LEU A 112 13.74 -0.63 -1.61
CA LEU A 112 13.42 -1.12 -0.27
C LEU A 112 13.33 -2.66 -0.28
N PRO A 113 14.44 -3.40 -0.34
CA PRO A 113 14.39 -4.86 -0.46
C PRO A 113 13.97 -5.57 0.84
N GLN A 114 14.11 -4.92 2.00
CA GLN A 114 13.94 -5.54 3.31
C GLN A 114 13.42 -4.53 4.36
N PRO A 115 13.01 -4.99 5.55
CA PRO A 115 12.66 -4.12 6.65
C PRO A 115 13.79 -3.13 6.99
N ASN A 116 13.43 -1.93 7.46
CA ASN A 116 14.35 -0.85 7.85
C ASN A 116 15.18 -0.22 6.71
N SER A 117 14.90 -0.52 5.45
CA SER A 117 15.54 0.17 4.32
C SER A 117 14.99 1.58 4.04
N ARG A 118 13.88 1.97 4.68
CA ARG A 118 13.24 3.28 4.45
C ARG A 118 14.19 4.41 4.81
N LYS A 119 14.28 5.41 3.94
CA LYS A 119 15.01 6.66 4.18
C LYS A 119 14.03 7.78 4.53
N GLY A 120 14.44 8.69 5.44
CA GLY A 120 13.67 9.90 5.77
C GLY A 120 12.70 9.81 6.96
N LYS A 121 13.03 9.05 8.02
CA LYS A 121 12.39 9.25 9.34
C LYS A 121 13.20 10.22 10.18
#